data_AF-A0A550H9P9-F1
#
_entry.id   AF-A0A550H9P9-F1
#
_cell.length_a   1.000
_cell.length_b   1.000
_cell.length_c   1.000
_cell.angle_alpha   90.00
_cell.angle_beta   90.00
_cell.angle_gamma   90.00
#
_symmetry.space_group_name_H-M   'P 1'
#
loop_
_entity.id
_entity.type
_entity.pdbx_description
1 polymer ?
#
loop_
_entity_poly.entity_id
_entity_poly.type
_entity_poly.pdbx_seq_one_letter_code
_entity_poly.pdbx_strand_id
1 'polypeptide(L)'
;KLRSFIPFPENDLKEIAKRVEGIAVVDRSICPGKGGPVFSKLRDTLYDMEDKPKILEFHAGLGGKEVRTHDFEMIGDKLLSAAKGGKVDKVTWV
;
A
#
# COMPACT_ATOMS: atom_id res chain seq x y z
N LYS A 1 -9.23 6.47 -1.58
CA LYS A 1 -9.14 6.54 -0.09
C LYS A 1 -10.01 5.45 0.51
N LEU A 2 -9.45 4.58 1.35
CA LEU A 2 -10.22 3.55 2.06
C LEU A 2 -11.23 4.22 3.00
N ARG A 3 -12.51 3.86 2.89
CA ARG A 3 -13.61 4.46 3.66
C ARG A 3 -14.10 3.59 4.81
N SER A 4 -14.05 2.27 4.63
CA SER A 4 -14.42 1.28 5.64
C SER A 4 -13.25 0.35 5.89
N PHE A 5 -12.93 0.12 7.17
CA PHE A 5 -11.99 -0.93 7.58
C PHE A 5 -12.72 -2.12 8.21
N ILE A 6 -13.90 -1.87 8.82
CA ILE A 6 -14.75 -2.89 9.43
C ILE A 6 -16.21 -2.58 9.05
N PRO A 7 -16.84 -3.37 8.15
CA PRO A 7 -16.25 -4.49 7.42
C PRO A 7 -15.18 -4.04 6.40
N PHE A 8 -14.19 -4.89 6.13
CA PHE A 8 -13.13 -4.61 5.16
C PHE A 8 -13.67 -4.88 3.73
N PRO A 9 -13.49 -3.96 2.77
CA PRO A 9 -14.09 -4.07 1.43
C PRO A 9 -13.29 -5.01 0.52
N GLU A 10 -13.28 -6.31 0.84
CA GLU A 10 -12.44 -7.31 0.17
C GLU A 10 -12.75 -7.46 -1.33
N ASN A 11 -14.03 -7.50 -1.70
CA ASN A 11 -14.45 -7.68 -3.09
C ASN A 11 -14.04 -6.49 -3.96
N ASP A 12 -14.26 -5.27 -3.48
CA ASP A 12 -13.90 -4.05 -4.21
C ASP A 12 -12.39 -3.96 -4.45
N LEU A 13 -11.59 -4.32 -3.43
CA LEU A 13 -10.14 -4.32 -3.53
C LEU A 13 -9.63 -5.37 -4.51
N LYS A 14 -10.24 -6.57 -4.54
CA LYS A 14 -9.93 -7.61 -5.54
C LYS A 14 -10.25 -7.15 -6.96
N GLU A 15 -11.39 -6.48 -7.18
CA GLU A 15 -11.76 -5.96 -8.49
C GLU A 15 -10.84 -4.83 -8.97
N ILE A 16 -10.40 -3.95 -8.07
CA ILE A 16 -9.41 -2.92 -8.38
C ILE A 16 -8.05 -3.56 -8.70
N ALA A 17 -7.63 -4.55 -7.90
CA ALA A 17 -6.34 -5.22 -8.06
C ALA A 17 -6.16 -5.87 -9.44
N LYS A 18 -7.25 -6.34 -10.08
CA LYS A 18 -7.24 -6.89 -11.43
C LYS A 18 -6.91 -5.87 -12.54
N ARG A 19 -7.02 -4.57 -12.25
CA ARG A 19 -6.94 -3.49 -13.26
C ARG A 19 -5.68 -2.63 -13.14
N VAL A 20 -4.82 -2.92 -12.17
CA VAL A 20 -3.64 -2.11 -11.85
C VAL A 20 -2.41 -2.98 -11.76
N GLU A 21 -1.26 -2.43 -12.12
CA GLU A 21 0.03 -3.13 -12.02
C GLU A 21 0.64 -3.01 -10.61
N GLY A 22 0.20 -2.01 -9.84
CA GLY A 22 0.72 -1.74 -8.50
C GLY A 22 -0.29 -1.03 -7.59
N ILE A 23 -0.18 -1.30 -6.29
CA ILE A 23 -0.94 -0.65 -5.21
C ILE A 23 0.05 -0.16 -4.15
N ALA A 24 0.06 1.15 -3.90
CA ALA A 24 0.74 1.74 -2.75
C ALA A 24 -0.24 1.88 -1.57
N VAL A 25 0.16 1.35 -0.41
CA VAL A 25 -0.58 1.50 0.84
C VAL A 25 0.13 2.52 1.71
N VAL A 26 -0.59 3.58 2.08
CA VAL A 26 -0.08 4.63 2.96
C VAL A 26 -0.73 4.47 4.33
N ASP A 27 0.02 3.90 5.26
CA ASP A 27 -0.43 3.66 6.62
C ASP A 27 0.08 4.76 7.55
N ARG A 28 -0.84 5.39 8.30
CA ARG A 28 -0.50 6.34 9.39
C ARG A 28 -0.28 5.65 10.74
N SER A 29 0.01 4.36 10.69
CA SER A 29 0.21 3.51 11.85
C SER A 29 1.25 2.44 11.50
N ILE A 30 1.79 1.79 12.52
CA ILE A 30 2.79 0.73 12.35
C ILE A 30 2.46 -0.43 13.27
N CYS A 31 2.52 -1.66 12.74
CA CYS A 31 2.64 -2.89 13.52
C CYS A 31 4.08 -3.41 13.38
N PRO A 32 4.92 -3.26 14.42
CA PRO A 32 6.31 -3.70 14.36
C PRO A 32 6.43 -5.16 13.89
N GLY A 33 7.24 -5.40 12.87
CA GLY A 33 7.49 -6.74 12.30
C GLY A 33 6.44 -7.26 11.30
N LYS A 34 5.28 -6.62 11.16
CA LYS A 34 4.23 -7.02 10.19
C LYS A 34 3.93 -5.96 9.12
N GLY A 35 4.29 -4.71 9.36
CA GLY A 35 3.85 -3.57 8.55
C GLY A 35 2.59 -2.96 9.15
N GLY A 36 1.84 -2.21 8.37
CA GLY A 36 0.65 -1.48 8.78
C GLY A 36 -0.60 -2.37 8.73
N PRO A 37 -1.67 -1.97 9.43
CA PRO A 37 -2.90 -2.73 9.49
C PRO A 37 -3.59 -2.83 8.13
N VAL A 38 -3.58 -1.75 7.33
CA VAL A 38 -4.19 -1.77 6.00
C VAL A 38 -3.33 -2.59 5.04
N PHE A 39 -2.01 -2.40 5.08
CA PHE A 39 -1.10 -3.17 4.22
C PHE A 39 -1.21 -4.67 4.46
N SER A 40 -1.18 -5.09 5.73
CA SER A 40 -1.29 -6.50 6.12
C SER A 40 -2.62 -7.08 5.63
N LYS A 41 -3.74 -6.40 5.92
CA LYS A 41 -5.07 -6.88 5.53
C LYS A 41 -5.24 -6.96 4.02
N LEU A 42 -4.72 -5.98 3.27
CA LEU A 42 -4.77 -6.00 1.80
C LEU A 42 -3.96 -7.17 1.23
N ARG A 43 -2.77 -7.44 1.78
CA ARG A 43 -1.95 -8.59 1.37
C ARG A 43 -2.65 -9.92 1.61
N ASP A 44 -3.32 -10.05 2.75
CA ASP A 44 -4.11 -11.25 3.07
C ASP A 44 -5.29 -11.39 2.08
N THR A 45 -6.01 -10.29 1.79
CA THR A 45 -7.12 -10.27 0.82
C THR A 45 -6.69 -10.70 -0.59
N LEU A 46 -5.47 -10.33 -1.00
CA LEU A 46 -4.93 -10.61 -2.33
C LEU A 46 -3.99 -11.81 -2.35
N TYR A 47 -3.91 -12.59 -1.27
CA TYR A 47 -2.91 -13.65 -1.11
C TYR A 47 -3.06 -14.75 -2.18
N ASP A 48 -4.30 -15.24 -2.36
CA ASP A 48 -4.66 -16.32 -3.28
C ASP A 48 -4.81 -15.88 -4.75
N MET A 49 -4.57 -14.59 -5.04
CA MET A 49 -4.66 -14.08 -6.41
C MET A 49 -3.38 -14.45 -7.19
N GLU A 50 -3.54 -15.13 -8.32
CA GLU A 50 -2.42 -15.55 -9.19
C GLU A 50 -1.67 -14.33 -9.76
N ASP A 51 -2.37 -13.48 -10.52
CA ASP A 51 -1.83 -12.24 -11.09
C ASP A 51 -2.07 -11.05 -10.14
N LYS A 52 -1.39 -11.04 -9.00
CA LYS A 52 -1.50 -9.93 -8.04
C LYS A 52 -0.60 -8.74 -8.41
N PRO A 53 -1.10 -7.50 -8.25
CA PRO A 53 -0.28 -6.30 -8.45
C PRO A 53 0.88 -6.23 -7.47
N LYS A 54 1.89 -5.41 -7.78
CA LYS A 54 2.94 -5.07 -6.81
C LYS A 54 2.35 -4.27 -5.67
N ILE A 55 2.44 -4.77 -4.44
CA ILE A 55 1.93 -4.08 -3.25
C ILE A 55 3.11 -3.54 -2.45
N LEU A 56 3.13 -2.23 -2.23
CA LEU A 56 4.15 -1.54 -1.44
C LEU A 56 3.54 -0.82 -0.26
N GLU A 57 4.31 -0.77 0.82
CA GLU A 57 3.95 -0.07 2.04
C GLU A 57 4.75 1.22 2.21
N PHE A 58 4.05 2.26 2.65
CA PHE A 58 4.60 3.55 3.02
C PHE A 58 4.04 3.97 4.38
N HIS A 59 4.92 4.16 5.34
CA HIS A 59 4.55 4.76 6.62
C HIS A 59 4.68 6.27 6.52
N ALA A 60 3.57 6.99 6.72
CA ALA A 60 3.53 8.44 6.63
C ALA A 60 2.76 9.05 7.80
N GLY A 61 3.12 10.25 8.22
CA GLY A 61 2.33 11.01 9.21
C GLY A 61 2.30 10.42 10.62
N LEU A 62 3.31 9.61 10.98
CA LEU A 62 3.47 9.10 12.34
C LEU A 62 3.71 10.24 13.32
N GLY A 63 3.14 10.12 14.53
CA GLY A 63 3.23 11.16 15.55
C GLY A 63 2.56 12.48 15.16
N GLY A 64 1.65 12.48 14.17
CA GLY A 64 0.99 13.69 13.69
C GLY A 64 1.84 14.53 12.72
N LYS A 65 2.95 13.96 12.20
CA LYS A 65 3.73 14.59 11.13
C LYS A 65 2.83 14.92 9.93
N GLU A 66 3.05 16.09 9.34
CA GLU A 66 2.35 16.49 8.13
C GLU A 66 2.70 15.56 6.96
N VAL A 67 1.71 15.21 6.13
CA VAL A 67 1.91 14.48 4.87
C VAL A 67 1.53 15.42 3.73
N ARG A 68 2.52 15.81 2.94
CA ARG A 68 2.44 16.84 1.90
C ARG A 68 2.22 16.22 0.52
N THR A 69 1.94 17.05 -0.48
CA THR A 69 1.74 16.57 -1.86
C THR A 69 2.98 15.88 -2.43
N HIS A 70 4.18 16.42 -2.16
CA HIS A 70 5.44 15.83 -2.64
C HIS A 70 5.70 14.42 -2.07
N ASP A 71 5.15 14.11 -0.89
CA ASP A 71 5.21 12.78 -0.31
C ASP A 71 4.47 11.76 -1.20
N PHE A 72 3.29 12.14 -1.69
CA PHE A 72 2.50 11.31 -2.60
C PHE A 72 3.13 11.20 -3.99
N GLU A 73 3.79 12.24 -4.49
CA GLU A 73 4.58 12.19 -5.73
C GLU A 73 5.70 11.15 -5.61
N MET A 74 6.48 11.20 -4.52
CA MET A 74 7.55 10.23 -4.23
C MET A 74 7.03 8.80 -4.09
N ILE A 75 5.87 8.61 -3.44
CA ILE A 75 5.21 7.30 -3.33
C ILE A 75 4.82 6.77 -4.72
N GLY A 76 4.25 7.63 -5.58
CA GLY A 76 3.85 7.29 -6.94
C GLY A 76 5.04 6.87 -7.80
N ASP A 77 6.11 7.65 -7.78
CA ASP A 77 7.34 7.37 -8.54
C ASP A 77 7.98 6.04 -8.12
N LYS A 78 8.02 5.76 -6.81
CA LYS A 78 8.52 4.49 -6.28
C LYS A 78 7.65 3.31 -6.72
N LEU A 79 6.32 3.47 -6.70
CA LEU A 79 5.40 2.43 -7.17
C LEU A 79 5.57 2.15 -8.67
N LEU A 80 5.71 3.19 -9.49
CA LEU A 80 5.94 3.06 -10.93
C LEU A 80 7.27 2.37 -11.25
N SER A 81 8.33 2.72 -10.53
CA SER A 81 9.63 2.05 -10.65
C SER A 81 9.52 0.56 -10.28
N ALA A 82 8.82 0.25 -9.19
CA ALA A 82 8.55 -1.12 -8.74
C ALA A 82 7.74 -1.95 -9.75
N ALA A 83 6.70 -1.34 -10.35
CA ALA A 83 5.88 -1.97 -11.36
C ALA A 83 6.71 -2.35 -12.60
N LYS A 84 7.70 -1.53 -12.96
CA LYS A 84 8.64 -1.78 -14.07
C LYS A 84 9.79 -2.75 -13.74
N GLY A 85 9.77 -3.38 -12.57
CA GLY A 85 10.80 -4.35 -12.15
C GLY A 85 12.03 -3.73 -11.46
N GLY A 86 11.95 -2.47 -11.04
CA GLY A 86 12.98 -1.85 -10.20
C GLY A 86 13.11 -2.55 -8.84
N LYS A 87 14.30 -2.45 -8.22
CA LYS A 87 14.50 -2.88 -6.83
C LYS A 87 13.67 -1.99 -5.91
N VAL A 88 12.97 -2.62 -4.96
CA VAL A 88 12.11 -1.91 -4.02
C VAL A 88 12.52 -2.23 -2.60
N ASP A 89 12.61 -1.19 -1.78
CA ASP A 89 12.84 -1.33 -0.36
C ASP A 89 11.62 -1.95 0.31
N LYS A 90 11.87 -2.83 1.27
CA LYS A 90 10.81 -3.57 1.98
C LYS A 90 9.94 -2.66 2.85
N VAL A 91 10.48 -1.52 3.29
CA VAL A 91 9.79 -0.51 4.10
C VAL A 91 10.23 0.87 3.63
N THR A 92 9.29 1.72 3.27
CA THR A 92 9.56 3.14 2.97
C THR A 92 8.90 4.03 4.02
N TRP A 93 9.68 4.95 4.58
CA TRP A 93 9.20 5.98 5.50
C TRP A 93 9.12 7.31 4.78
N VAL A 94 8.06 8.05 5.09
CA VAL A 94 7.69 9.30 4.43
C VAL A 94 7.51 10.39 5.49
#